data_AF-A0AAU7ASR4-F1
#
_entry.id   AF-A0AAU7ASR4-F1
#
_cell.length_a   1.000
_cell.length_b   1.000
_cell.length_c   1.000
_cell.angle_alpha   90.00
_cell.angle_beta   90.00
_cell.angle_gamma   90.00
#
_symmetry.space_group_name_H-M   'P 1'
#
loop_
_entity.id
_entity.type
_entity.pdbx_description
1 polymer ?
#
loop_
_entity_poly.entity_id
_entity_poly.type
_entity_poly.pdbx_seq_one_letter_code
_entity_poly.pdbx_strand_id
1 'polypeptide(L)'
;MLRARRPVAAFFAVLCLLFVAACGGSDEKKPSGAAGVLAEAFGPDKPVRSGDVDAAITFDQTGLTGVGPQVKVDLEGPFQSQGGGKLPFFDLDFGLLAGGTQLKAGAVSTADKGFLKFDGADYALPAAVFTQFQKAYKDSLQAASDGDKKASGTSLQSLGVDPLRWLSAPKTVGTEQVGGVATDHVSASVDVPKLLEDVDKLLRKAGSVSGAAGQAAGVPNGLTTPQRTVLAGAVTGTTFDVWAGKDDGTLRKLDVTVAFELPEIAQAAAGGLKKGRLRLALTVADLNEKQTITAPTTTRPFAELQTQLAQLITGVFGGGAAVPGAGGTGSGSGAGTGSGSGSGTTGGSAGTAPPQNDYDACMAAAGADIAKVNECAPLLNP
;
A
#
# COMPACT_ATOMS: atom_id res chain seq x y z
N MET A 1 -26.40 -10.97 18.00
CA MET A 1 -26.07 -9.53 18.00
C MET A 1 -24.77 -9.33 17.21
N LEU A 2 -24.77 -8.33 16.33
CA LEU A 2 -23.75 -8.00 15.33
C LEU A 2 -22.34 -7.78 15.93
N ARG A 3 -21.29 -8.17 15.18
CA ARG A 3 -20.32 -7.25 14.54
C ARG A 3 -19.18 -8.00 13.82
N ALA A 4 -19.40 -8.29 12.54
CA ALA A 4 -18.32 -8.36 11.57
C ALA A 4 -18.09 -6.93 11.04
N ARG A 5 -17.05 -6.26 11.55
CA ARG A 5 -16.55 -5.00 10.97
C ARG A 5 -15.04 -5.11 10.83
N ARG A 6 -14.59 -5.37 9.60
CA ARG A 6 -13.32 -4.92 8.98
C ARG A 6 -13.15 -5.68 7.65
N PRO A 7 -13.37 -5.00 6.51
CA PRO A 7 -12.27 -4.94 5.51
C PRO A 7 -12.11 -3.56 4.86
N VAL A 8 -12.75 -2.51 5.39
CA VAL A 8 -12.69 -1.16 4.81
C VAL A 8 -11.31 -0.50 4.99
N ALA A 9 -10.47 -0.96 5.93
CA ALA A 9 -9.18 -0.33 6.24
C ALA A 9 -8.06 -0.63 5.24
N ALA A 10 -8.11 -1.74 4.49
CA ALA A 10 -7.02 -2.14 3.59
C ALA A 10 -6.95 -1.28 2.32
N PHE A 11 -8.10 -0.85 1.79
CA PHE A 11 -8.17 0.05 0.63
C PHE A 11 -7.67 1.46 0.96
N PHE A 12 -7.85 1.90 2.21
CA PHE A 12 -7.49 3.25 2.65
C PHE A 12 -6.00 3.45 2.93
N ALA A 13 -5.22 2.39 3.15
CA ALA A 13 -3.78 2.50 3.41
C ALA A 13 -2.96 2.84 2.14
N VAL A 14 -3.40 2.38 0.96
CA VAL A 14 -2.71 2.63 -0.32
C VAL A 14 -2.92 4.07 -0.81
N LEU A 15 -4.12 4.64 -0.58
CA LEU A 15 -4.46 5.99 -1.05
C LEU A 15 -3.72 7.12 -0.30
N CYS A 16 -3.27 6.87 0.93
CA CYS A 16 -2.56 7.89 1.73
C CYS A 16 -1.13 8.20 1.25
N LEU A 17 -0.54 7.40 0.36
CA LEU A 17 0.88 7.51 -0.02
C LEU A 17 1.16 8.48 -1.18
N LEU A 18 0.14 8.98 -1.88
CA LEU A 18 0.33 9.67 -3.17
C LEU A 18 0.14 11.20 -3.12
N PHE A 19 -0.28 11.76 -1.99
CA PHE A 19 -0.43 13.21 -1.84
C PHE A 19 0.81 13.84 -1.21
N VAL A 20 1.90 13.73 -1.95
CA VAL A 20 3.21 14.25 -1.56
C VAL A 20 3.29 15.75 -1.92
N ALA A 21 2.73 16.60 -1.06
CA ALA A 21 2.95 18.05 -1.13
C ALA A 21 4.30 18.41 -0.47
N ALA A 22 5.36 18.52 -1.29
CA ALA A 22 6.69 18.96 -0.84
C ALA A 22 6.70 20.47 -0.49
N CYS A 23 7.18 20.82 0.70
CA CYS A 23 7.48 22.20 1.15
C CYS A 23 8.74 22.22 2.04
N GLY A 24 9.63 23.21 1.91
CA GLY A 24 10.54 23.66 2.98
C GLY A 24 12.06 23.62 2.71
N GLY A 25 12.63 24.74 2.23
CA GLY A 25 14.04 24.92 1.90
C GLY A 25 15.04 25.22 3.02
N SER A 26 16.32 25.11 2.63
CA SER A 26 17.47 25.85 3.17
C SER A 26 18.42 26.14 2.00
N ASP A 27 18.97 27.36 1.97
CA ASP A 27 19.84 27.88 0.90
C ASP A 27 21.19 27.15 0.85
N GLU A 28 21.23 26.04 0.11
CA GLU A 28 22.47 25.45 -0.39
C GLU A 28 22.65 25.81 -1.87
N LYS A 29 23.91 25.98 -2.30
CA LYS A 29 24.24 26.19 -3.71
C LYS A 29 23.68 25.01 -4.51
N LYS A 30 22.60 25.25 -5.26
CA LYS A 30 22.02 24.25 -6.16
C LYS A 30 23.11 23.74 -7.11
N PRO A 31 23.29 22.41 -7.24
CA PRO A 31 24.13 21.86 -8.28
C PRO A 31 23.64 22.35 -9.65
N SER A 32 24.53 22.49 -10.63
CA SER A 32 24.16 22.84 -12.00
C SER A 32 23.97 21.59 -12.86
N GLY A 33 23.27 21.72 -13.99
CA GLY A 33 23.08 20.62 -14.96
C GLY A 33 22.17 19.51 -14.43
N ALA A 34 22.40 18.27 -14.86
CA ALA A 34 21.54 17.12 -14.54
C ALA A 34 21.36 16.89 -13.02
N ALA A 35 22.42 17.09 -12.22
CA ALA A 35 22.34 17.01 -10.76
C ALA A 35 21.43 18.11 -10.17
N GLY A 36 21.44 19.30 -10.76
CA GLY A 36 20.57 20.41 -10.39
C GLY A 36 19.10 20.12 -10.65
N VAL A 37 18.81 19.54 -11.82
CA VAL A 37 17.45 19.13 -12.20
C VAL A 37 16.88 18.11 -11.20
N LEU A 38 17.66 17.09 -10.82
CA LEU A 38 17.21 16.11 -9.82
C LEU A 38 17.01 16.74 -8.44
N ALA A 39 17.96 17.56 -7.99
CA ALA A 39 17.87 18.26 -6.71
C ALA A 39 16.64 19.19 -6.66
N GLU A 40 16.28 19.77 -7.79
CA GLU A 40 15.09 20.60 -7.91
C GLU A 40 13.80 19.78 -7.94
N ALA A 41 13.74 18.72 -8.76
CA ALA A 41 12.55 17.86 -8.91
C ALA A 41 12.15 17.14 -7.61
N PHE A 42 13.13 16.72 -6.81
CA PHE A 42 12.92 16.10 -5.49
C PHE A 42 13.11 17.06 -4.32
N GLY A 43 13.36 18.33 -4.62
CA GLY A 43 13.58 19.37 -3.65
C GLY A 43 12.31 19.74 -2.89
N PRO A 44 12.45 20.34 -1.70
CA PRO A 44 11.33 20.63 -0.85
C PRO A 44 10.45 21.77 -1.40
N ASP A 45 10.90 22.59 -2.34
CA ASP A 45 10.16 23.80 -2.75
C ASP A 45 9.24 23.62 -3.98
N LYS A 46 8.89 22.37 -4.33
CA LYS A 46 8.08 22.03 -5.51
C LYS A 46 6.76 21.34 -5.13
N PRO A 47 5.78 22.06 -4.55
CA PRO A 47 4.52 21.46 -4.14
C PRO A 47 3.70 21.03 -5.36
N VAL A 48 3.33 19.75 -5.40
CA VAL A 48 2.31 19.23 -6.30
C VAL A 48 0.96 19.32 -5.57
N ARG A 49 0.13 20.28 -5.97
CA ARG A 49 -1.17 20.54 -5.36
C ARG A 49 -2.31 19.93 -6.13
N SER A 50 -2.15 19.69 -7.41
CA SER A 50 -3.14 19.07 -8.27
C SER A 50 -2.50 18.49 -9.51
N GLY A 51 -3.23 17.64 -10.21
CA GLY A 51 -2.85 17.07 -11.50
C GLY A 51 -3.68 15.84 -11.81
N ASP A 52 -3.43 15.27 -12.97
CA ASP A 52 -3.90 13.94 -13.36
C ASP A 52 -2.74 12.96 -13.19
N VAL A 53 -2.88 12.01 -12.26
CA VAL A 53 -1.83 11.05 -11.94
C VAL A 53 -2.03 9.76 -12.74
N ASP A 54 -0.96 9.23 -13.30
CA ASP A 54 -0.85 7.85 -13.77
C ASP A 54 0.34 7.22 -13.06
N ALA A 55 0.07 6.34 -12.09
CA ALA A 55 1.07 5.64 -11.33
C ALA A 55 0.91 4.13 -11.49
N ALA A 56 1.99 3.42 -11.75
CA ALA A 56 1.98 1.97 -11.86
C ALA A 56 3.21 1.33 -11.22
N ILE A 57 2.98 0.23 -10.50
CA ILE A 57 4.01 -0.71 -10.06
C ILE A 57 3.77 -2.02 -10.81
N THR A 58 4.75 -2.42 -11.61
CA THR A 58 4.72 -3.68 -12.35
C THR A 58 5.84 -4.58 -11.87
N PHE A 59 5.52 -5.81 -11.51
CA PHE A 59 6.47 -6.85 -11.15
C PHE A 59 6.31 -8.04 -12.10
N ASP A 60 7.21 -8.10 -13.08
CA ASP A 60 7.36 -9.28 -13.93
C ASP A 60 8.25 -10.29 -13.20
N GLN A 61 7.87 -11.55 -13.19
CA GLN A 61 8.58 -12.57 -12.41
C GLN A 61 8.64 -13.91 -13.13
N THR A 62 9.63 -14.71 -12.76
CA THR A 62 9.68 -16.13 -13.10
C THR A 62 9.94 -16.96 -11.86
N GLY A 63 9.13 -18.00 -11.67
CA GLY A 63 9.34 -19.03 -10.65
C GLY A 63 8.35 -19.02 -9.49
N LEU A 64 7.71 -17.89 -9.17
CA LEU A 64 6.65 -17.87 -8.16
C LEU A 64 5.38 -18.52 -8.70
N THR A 65 4.90 -19.53 -8.00
CA THR A 65 3.61 -20.18 -8.28
C THR A 65 2.46 -19.39 -7.65
N GLY A 66 1.31 -19.33 -8.32
CA GLY A 66 0.08 -18.73 -7.79
C GLY A 66 -0.10 -17.22 -8.01
N VAL A 67 0.96 -16.47 -8.34
CA VAL A 67 0.88 -15.01 -8.61
C VAL A 67 0.88 -14.64 -10.10
N GLY A 68 1.08 -15.62 -11.00
CA GLY A 68 1.19 -15.38 -12.45
C GLY A 68 2.49 -14.68 -12.85
N PRO A 69 2.81 -14.62 -14.16
CA PRO A 69 4.09 -14.07 -14.64
C PRO A 69 4.24 -12.57 -14.41
N GLN A 70 3.13 -11.86 -14.14
CA GLN A 70 3.12 -10.44 -13.90
C GLN A 70 2.12 -10.11 -12.79
N VAL A 71 2.56 -9.26 -11.86
CA VAL A 71 1.71 -8.54 -10.92
C VAL A 71 1.76 -7.06 -11.28
N LYS A 72 0.62 -6.41 -11.50
CA LYS A 72 0.55 -4.97 -11.74
C LYS A 72 -0.43 -4.33 -10.77
N VAL A 73 -0.02 -3.22 -10.20
CA VAL A 73 -0.86 -2.30 -9.43
C VAL A 73 -0.80 -0.97 -10.12
N ASP A 74 -1.94 -0.34 -10.38
CA ASP A 74 -2.01 1.00 -10.95
C ASP A 74 -3.00 1.89 -10.21
N LEU A 75 -2.74 3.19 -10.25
CA LEU A 75 -3.63 4.22 -9.80
C LEU A 75 -3.65 5.35 -10.83
N GLU A 76 -4.84 5.73 -11.28
CA GLU A 76 -5.05 6.73 -12.33
C GLU A 76 -6.11 7.75 -11.90
N GLY A 77 -5.95 9.01 -12.31
CA GLY A 77 -7.01 10.00 -12.30
C GLY A 77 -6.69 11.33 -11.63
N PRO A 78 -7.60 12.31 -11.68
CA PRO A 78 -7.36 13.65 -11.21
C PRO A 78 -7.40 13.78 -9.68
N PHE A 79 -6.59 14.69 -9.17
CA PHE A 79 -6.64 15.11 -7.78
C PHE A 79 -6.38 16.59 -7.59
N GLN A 80 -6.90 17.13 -6.50
CA GLN A 80 -6.65 18.50 -6.09
C GLN A 80 -6.68 18.66 -4.57
N SER A 81 -5.55 19.10 -4.03
CA SER A 81 -5.38 19.47 -2.63
C SER A 81 -6.23 20.67 -2.26
N GLN A 82 -6.75 20.63 -1.04
CA GLN A 82 -7.42 21.75 -0.39
C GLN A 82 -6.49 22.56 0.52
N GLY A 83 -5.25 22.09 0.70
CA GLY A 83 -4.33 22.61 1.71
C GLY A 83 -4.78 22.31 3.15
N GLY A 84 -3.95 22.70 4.11
CA GLY A 84 -4.29 22.68 5.55
C GLY A 84 -4.63 21.29 6.12
N GLY A 85 -4.09 20.22 5.54
CA GLY A 85 -4.34 18.84 5.97
C GLY A 85 -5.78 18.34 5.79
N LYS A 86 -6.55 19.00 4.94
CA LYS A 86 -7.90 18.57 4.55
C LYS A 86 -7.81 17.49 3.49
N LEU A 87 -8.77 16.56 3.51
CA LEU A 87 -8.87 15.49 2.51
C LEU A 87 -8.97 16.11 1.10
N PRO A 88 -8.12 15.73 0.13
CA PRO A 88 -8.17 16.30 -1.21
C PRO A 88 -9.47 15.96 -1.94
N PHE A 89 -9.79 16.77 -2.96
CA PHE A 89 -10.66 16.33 -4.04
C PHE A 89 -9.90 15.30 -4.84
N PHE A 90 -10.54 14.20 -5.21
CA PHE A 90 -9.96 13.25 -6.14
C PHE A 90 -11.03 12.41 -6.81
N ASP A 91 -10.72 11.94 -8.00
CA ASP A 91 -11.41 10.84 -8.66
C ASP A 91 -10.32 9.87 -9.12
N LEU A 92 -10.14 8.78 -8.39
CA LEU A 92 -9.01 7.87 -8.57
C LEU A 92 -9.49 6.46 -8.83
N ASP A 93 -9.01 5.88 -9.92
CA ASP A 93 -9.20 4.49 -10.28
C ASP A 93 -7.98 3.68 -9.87
N PHE A 94 -8.22 2.48 -9.37
CA PHE A 94 -7.22 1.52 -8.90
C PHE A 94 -7.36 0.21 -9.68
N GLY A 95 -6.26 -0.20 -10.30
CA GLY A 95 -6.13 -1.50 -10.96
C GLY A 95 -5.22 -2.44 -10.19
N LEU A 96 -5.60 -3.72 -10.13
CA LEU A 96 -4.74 -4.82 -9.71
C LEU A 96 -4.85 -5.96 -10.70
N LEU A 97 -3.73 -6.41 -11.23
CA LEU A 97 -3.58 -7.64 -12.01
C LEU A 97 -2.67 -8.58 -11.23
N ALA A 98 -3.16 -9.75 -10.85
CA ALA A 98 -2.37 -10.79 -10.19
C ALA A 98 -2.97 -12.18 -10.46
N GLY A 99 -2.13 -13.16 -10.76
CA GLY A 99 -2.58 -14.55 -10.96
C GLY A 99 -3.56 -14.74 -12.12
N GLY A 100 -3.55 -13.83 -13.11
CA GLY A 100 -4.53 -13.79 -14.19
C GLY A 100 -5.88 -13.17 -13.82
N THR A 101 -6.08 -12.78 -12.55
CA THR A 101 -7.26 -12.06 -12.07
C THR A 101 -7.02 -10.56 -12.18
N GLN A 102 -7.99 -9.84 -12.74
CA GLN A 102 -8.01 -8.38 -12.77
C GLN A 102 -9.09 -7.85 -11.82
N LEU A 103 -8.68 -6.99 -10.89
CA LEU A 103 -9.55 -6.23 -10.00
C LEU A 103 -9.50 -4.76 -10.46
N LYS A 104 -10.67 -4.14 -10.60
CA LYS A 104 -10.82 -2.71 -10.78
C LYS A 104 -11.67 -2.15 -9.65
N ALA A 105 -11.15 -1.13 -8.99
CA ALA A 105 -11.85 -0.38 -7.96
C ALA A 105 -11.48 1.10 -8.11
N GLY A 106 -12.02 1.94 -7.25
CA GLY A 106 -11.68 3.35 -7.25
C GLY A 106 -12.42 4.09 -6.15
N ALA A 107 -12.15 5.38 -6.05
CA ALA A 107 -12.80 6.23 -5.07
C ALA A 107 -12.91 7.66 -5.58
N VAL A 108 -14.01 8.32 -5.22
CA VAL A 108 -14.22 9.75 -5.47
C VAL A 108 -14.36 10.46 -4.13
N SER A 109 -13.65 11.56 -3.96
CA SER A 109 -13.82 12.51 -2.86
C SER A 109 -14.18 13.87 -3.42
N THR A 110 -15.34 14.38 -3.02
CA THR A 110 -15.75 15.76 -3.32
C THR A 110 -15.53 16.67 -2.11
N ALA A 111 -14.55 16.36 -1.25
CA ALA A 111 -14.33 16.94 0.08
C ALA A 111 -15.41 16.62 1.13
N ASP A 112 -16.69 16.67 0.76
CA ASP A 112 -17.83 16.56 1.68
C ASP A 112 -18.50 15.19 1.63
N LYS A 113 -18.33 14.49 0.50
CA LYS A 113 -18.88 13.16 0.23
C LYS A 113 -17.78 12.28 -0.34
N GLY A 114 -17.90 10.99 -0.06
CA GLY A 114 -17.05 9.96 -0.61
C GLY A 114 -17.87 8.92 -1.35
N PHE A 115 -17.29 8.37 -2.41
CA PHE A 115 -17.87 7.32 -3.22
C PHE A 115 -16.81 6.26 -3.46
N LEU A 116 -17.23 4.99 -3.56
CA LEU A 116 -16.36 3.91 -3.99
C LEU A 116 -16.82 3.42 -5.35
N LYS A 117 -15.87 3.20 -6.24
CA LYS A 117 -16.07 2.54 -7.53
C LYS A 117 -15.72 1.07 -7.36
N PHE A 118 -16.60 0.18 -7.78
CA PHE A 118 -16.33 -1.26 -7.79
C PHE A 118 -17.16 -1.93 -8.87
N ASP A 119 -16.52 -2.77 -9.69
CA ASP A 119 -17.18 -3.53 -10.77
C ASP A 119 -18.08 -2.66 -11.69
N GLY A 120 -17.59 -1.45 -12.00
CA GLY A 120 -18.30 -0.50 -12.87
C GLY A 120 -19.51 0.22 -12.24
N ALA A 121 -19.72 0.09 -10.93
CA ALA A 121 -20.74 0.83 -10.19
C ALA A 121 -20.14 1.75 -9.12
N ASP A 122 -20.79 2.90 -8.92
CA ASP A 122 -20.48 3.85 -7.85
C ASP A 122 -21.35 3.60 -6.63
N TYR A 123 -20.76 3.66 -5.44
CA TYR A 123 -21.42 3.45 -4.16
C TYR A 123 -21.21 4.64 -3.24
N ALA A 124 -22.29 5.29 -2.83
CA ALA A 124 -22.20 6.42 -1.92
C ALA A 124 -21.82 5.95 -0.51
N LEU A 125 -20.74 6.52 0.06
CA LEU A 125 -20.34 6.22 1.43
C LEU A 125 -21.32 6.83 2.43
N PRO A 126 -21.72 6.09 3.48
CA PRO A 126 -22.44 6.69 4.59
C PRO A 126 -21.60 7.81 5.23
N ALA A 127 -22.25 8.91 5.63
CA ALA A 127 -21.55 10.07 6.19
C ALA A 127 -20.61 9.72 7.35
N ALA A 128 -21.04 8.81 8.24
CA ALA A 128 -20.20 8.36 9.37
C ALA A 128 -18.92 7.65 8.92
N VAL A 129 -18.96 6.86 7.83
CA VAL A 129 -17.79 6.18 7.27
C VAL A 129 -16.85 7.20 6.65
N PHE A 130 -17.39 8.17 5.92
CA PHE A 130 -16.59 9.21 5.29
C PHE A 130 -15.94 10.16 6.30
N THR A 131 -16.64 10.56 7.36
CA THR A 131 -16.05 11.34 8.47
C THR A 131 -14.93 10.57 9.16
N GLN A 132 -15.09 9.26 9.36
CA GLN A 132 -14.02 8.43 9.89
C GLN A 132 -12.80 8.42 8.97
N PHE A 133 -13.01 8.35 7.66
CA PHE A 133 -11.93 8.43 6.68
C PHE A 133 -11.21 9.78 6.71
N GLN A 134 -11.95 10.90 6.73
CA GLN A 134 -11.36 12.24 6.87
C GLN A 134 -10.52 12.38 8.14
N LYS A 135 -11.00 11.82 9.26
CA LYS A 135 -10.23 11.80 10.52
C LYS A 135 -8.95 10.98 10.39
N ALA A 136 -9.04 9.77 9.85
CA ALA A 136 -7.88 8.89 9.66
C ALA A 136 -6.84 9.53 8.72
N TYR A 137 -7.28 10.22 7.67
CA TYR A 137 -6.41 10.99 6.79
C TYR A 137 -5.68 12.09 7.57
N LYS A 138 -6.40 12.91 8.34
CA LYS A 138 -5.79 13.97 9.16
C LYS A 138 -4.81 13.41 10.20
N ASP A 139 -5.19 12.34 10.89
CA ASP A 139 -4.33 11.68 11.87
C ASP A 139 -3.04 11.16 11.20
N SER A 140 -3.13 10.63 9.97
CA SER A 140 -1.96 10.13 9.21
C SER A 140 -0.97 11.25 8.85
N LEU A 141 -1.48 12.43 8.52
CA LEU A 141 -0.64 13.61 8.26
C LEU A 141 0.07 14.09 9.53
N GLN A 142 -0.58 13.99 10.68
CA GLN A 142 0.02 14.35 11.96
C GLN A 142 1.12 13.35 12.36
N ALA A 143 0.85 12.04 12.22
CA ALA A 143 1.84 11.00 12.48
C ALA A 143 3.08 11.09 11.56
N ALA A 144 2.91 11.59 10.32
CA ALA A 144 4.03 11.87 9.42
C ALA A 144 4.87 13.09 9.85
N SER A 145 4.30 14.00 10.66
CA SER A 145 4.94 15.25 11.09
C SER A 145 5.68 15.15 12.44
N ASP A 146 5.35 14.16 13.28
CA ASP A 146 5.95 14.00 14.62
C ASP A 146 7.36 13.36 14.60
N GLY A 147 7.84 12.90 13.43
CA GLY A 147 9.12 12.19 13.27
C GLY A 147 10.38 13.07 13.19
N ASP A 148 10.26 14.38 12.94
CA ASP A 148 11.37 15.33 12.97
C ASP A 148 10.81 16.77 12.93
N LYS A 149 11.04 17.57 13.98
CA LYS A 149 10.53 18.97 14.09
C LYS A 149 11.12 19.96 13.07
N LYS A 150 11.82 19.46 12.04
CA LYS A 150 12.33 20.24 10.90
C LYS A 150 11.72 19.85 9.55
N ALA A 151 10.95 18.77 9.46
CA ALA A 151 10.34 18.32 8.20
C ALA A 151 8.87 18.77 8.12
N SER A 152 8.64 20.06 7.86
CA SER A 152 7.29 20.57 7.60
C SER A 152 6.96 20.48 6.12
N GLY A 153 6.70 19.25 5.64
CA GLY A 153 6.26 18.97 4.27
C GLY A 153 6.06 17.48 4.04
N THR A 154 4.96 17.10 3.37
CA THR A 154 4.64 15.71 3.02
C THR A 154 5.46 15.35 1.78
N SER A 155 6.75 15.06 1.95
CA SER A 155 7.69 14.69 0.89
C SER A 155 7.95 13.17 0.87
N LEU A 156 8.59 12.60 -0.17
CA LEU A 156 9.05 11.20 -0.13
C LEU A 156 9.92 10.94 1.11
N GLN A 157 10.67 11.96 1.54
CA GLN A 157 11.52 11.94 2.71
C GLN A 157 10.68 11.82 4.01
N SER A 158 9.46 12.37 4.05
CA SER A 158 8.52 12.15 5.17
C SER A 158 8.03 10.70 5.27
N LEU A 159 8.09 9.95 4.16
CA LEU A 159 7.86 8.50 4.11
C LEU A 159 9.14 7.70 4.42
N GLY A 160 10.25 8.38 4.73
CA GLY A 160 11.55 7.77 5.02
C GLY A 160 12.38 7.41 3.79
N VAL A 161 11.99 7.90 2.61
CA VAL A 161 12.65 7.62 1.33
C VAL A 161 13.26 8.89 0.77
N ASP A 162 14.56 8.89 0.53
CA ASP A 162 15.26 10.03 -0.07
C ASP A 162 15.95 9.61 -1.36
N PRO A 163 15.30 9.79 -2.53
CA PRO A 163 15.83 9.44 -3.84
C PRO A 163 17.26 9.93 -4.06
N LEU A 164 17.56 11.17 -3.66
CA LEU A 164 18.85 11.79 -3.95
C LEU A 164 20.04 11.09 -3.28
N ARG A 165 19.81 10.31 -2.21
CA ARG A 165 20.88 9.56 -1.51
C ARG A 165 21.35 8.34 -2.28
N TRP A 166 20.50 7.75 -3.09
CA TRP A 166 20.80 6.53 -3.85
C TRP A 166 20.92 6.78 -5.36
N LEU A 167 20.94 8.04 -5.81
CA LEU A 167 21.23 8.40 -7.19
C LEU A 167 22.68 8.85 -7.36
N SER A 168 23.28 8.47 -8.47
CA SER A 168 24.65 8.81 -8.81
C SER A 168 24.82 9.06 -10.30
N ALA A 169 25.87 9.80 -10.66
CA ALA A 169 26.25 10.10 -12.04
C ALA A 169 25.07 10.54 -12.94
N PRO A 170 24.29 11.57 -12.54
CA PRO A 170 23.14 12.02 -13.33
C PRO A 170 23.60 12.61 -14.67
N LYS A 171 22.83 12.33 -15.73
CA LYS A 171 23.12 12.76 -17.10
C LYS A 171 21.87 13.31 -17.76
N THR A 172 22.00 14.44 -18.42
CA THR A 172 20.95 14.95 -19.31
C THR A 172 20.88 14.06 -20.54
N VAL A 173 19.73 13.44 -20.75
CA VAL A 173 19.43 12.64 -21.95
C VAL A 173 18.93 13.54 -23.06
N GLY A 174 18.07 14.52 -22.74
CA GLY A 174 17.53 15.45 -23.72
C GLY A 174 16.33 16.24 -23.20
N THR A 175 15.49 16.68 -24.13
CA THR A 175 14.23 17.36 -23.83
C THR A 175 13.07 16.59 -24.46
N GLU A 176 12.00 16.40 -23.70
CA GLU A 176 10.81 15.66 -24.13
C GLU A 176 9.53 16.38 -23.67
N GLN A 177 8.41 16.08 -24.32
CA GLN A 177 7.09 16.57 -23.92
C GLN A 177 6.41 15.55 -22.99
N VAL A 178 5.95 15.99 -21.83
CA VAL A 178 5.14 15.20 -20.90
C VAL A 178 3.90 16.02 -20.55
N GLY A 179 2.71 15.49 -20.85
CA GLY A 179 1.45 16.20 -20.59
C GLY A 179 1.39 17.59 -21.25
N GLY A 180 1.96 17.75 -22.45
CA GLY A 180 2.01 19.04 -23.15
C GLY A 180 3.10 20.01 -22.65
N VAL A 181 3.82 19.69 -21.57
CA VAL A 181 4.87 20.53 -20.99
C VAL A 181 6.26 20.07 -21.45
N ALA A 182 7.14 21.02 -21.77
CA ALA A 182 8.53 20.75 -22.09
C ALA A 182 9.31 20.37 -20.82
N THR A 183 10.06 19.27 -20.89
CA THR A 183 10.78 18.71 -19.75
C THR A 183 12.25 18.47 -20.04
N ASP A 184 13.09 18.63 -19.03
CA ASP A 184 14.46 18.11 -19.03
C ASP A 184 14.43 16.63 -18.62
N HIS A 185 14.87 15.76 -19.53
CA HIS A 185 15.00 14.33 -19.28
C HIS A 185 16.40 14.05 -18.73
N VAL A 186 16.44 13.55 -17.49
CA VAL A 186 17.66 13.16 -16.78
C VAL A 186 17.61 11.68 -16.43
N SER A 187 18.67 10.96 -16.77
CA SER A 187 18.92 9.60 -16.29
C SER A 187 19.94 9.60 -15.16
N ALA A 188 19.85 8.65 -14.25
CA ALA A 188 20.82 8.46 -13.17
C ALA A 188 21.09 6.98 -12.90
N SER A 189 22.23 6.69 -12.29
CA SER A 189 22.57 5.36 -11.79
C SER A 189 22.09 5.17 -10.35
N VAL A 190 21.65 3.94 -10.03
CA VAL A 190 21.08 3.60 -8.72
C VAL A 190 22.11 2.88 -7.83
N ASP A 191 22.33 3.41 -6.64
CA ASP A 191 23.05 2.77 -5.54
C ASP A 191 22.09 1.81 -4.83
N VAL A 192 22.07 0.55 -5.30
CA VAL A 192 21.13 -0.48 -4.84
C VAL A 192 21.22 -0.73 -3.32
N PRO A 193 22.39 -0.84 -2.68
CA PRO A 193 22.48 -0.95 -1.22
C PRO A 193 21.72 0.16 -0.48
N LYS A 194 21.90 1.43 -0.88
CA LYS A 194 21.18 2.56 -0.27
C LYS A 194 19.70 2.57 -0.57
N LEU A 195 19.29 2.17 -1.79
CA LEU A 195 17.88 1.98 -2.11
C LEU A 195 17.23 0.95 -1.17
N LEU A 196 17.89 -0.19 -0.94
CA LEU A 196 17.39 -1.25 -0.06
C LEU A 196 17.35 -0.83 1.42
N GLU A 197 18.17 0.14 1.86
CA GLU A 197 18.03 0.77 3.19
C GLU A 197 16.72 1.55 3.33
N ASP A 198 16.39 2.38 2.34
CA ASP A 198 15.16 3.16 2.37
C ASP A 198 13.92 2.27 2.17
N VAL A 199 14.02 1.19 1.39
CA VAL A 199 12.96 0.15 1.30
C VAL A 199 12.74 -0.55 2.65
N ASP A 200 13.80 -0.91 3.38
CA ASP A 200 13.67 -1.51 4.73
C ASP A 200 12.97 -0.54 5.70
N LYS A 201 13.34 0.74 5.68
CA LYS A 201 12.66 1.77 6.50
C LYS A 201 11.17 1.86 6.15
N LEU A 202 10.86 1.88 4.86
CA LEU A 202 9.47 1.94 4.39
C LEU A 202 8.70 0.69 4.82
N LEU A 203 9.26 -0.51 4.68
CA LEU A 203 8.61 -1.77 5.08
C LEU A 203 8.36 -1.84 6.58
N ARG A 204 9.31 -1.38 7.40
CA ARG A 204 9.13 -1.28 8.86
C ARG A 204 8.01 -0.31 9.22
N LYS A 205 7.95 0.83 8.54
CA LYS A 205 6.88 1.83 8.72
C LYS A 205 5.54 1.28 8.25
N ALA A 206 5.49 0.62 7.10
CA ALA A 206 4.29 0.01 6.55
C ALA A 206 3.76 -1.11 7.46
N GLY A 207 4.62 -1.99 7.97
CA GLY A 207 4.25 -3.05 8.91
C GLY A 207 3.58 -2.53 10.18
N SER A 208 3.98 -1.35 10.65
CA SER A 208 3.34 -0.68 11.80
C SER A 208 1.93 -0.14 11.49
N VAL A 209 1.63 0.14 10.22
CA VAL A 209 0.33 0.68 9.76
C VAL A 209 -0.61 -0.42 9.29
N SER A 210 -0.11 -1.45 8.61
CA SER A 210 -0.93 -2.51 8.01
C SER A 210 -1.40 -3.57 9.01
N GLY A 211 -0.72 -3.72 10.15
CA GLY A 211 -1.06 -4.70 11.19
C GLY A 211 -1.30 -6.11 10.63
N ALA A 212 -2.26 -6.83 11.22
CA ALA A 212 -2.64 -8.20 10.86
C ALA A 212 -2.98 -8.39 9.37
N ALA A 213 -3.48 -7.35 8.68
CA ALA A 213 -3.80 -7.43 7.26
C ALA A 213 -2.55 -7.48 6.36
N GLY A 214 -1.49 -6.76 6.72
CA GLY A 214 -0.21 -6.82 6.00
C GLY A 214 0.50 -8.17 6.18
N GLN A 215 0.41 -8.75 7.38
CA GLN A 215 0.95 -10.09 7.64
C GLN A 215 0.19 -11.19 6.89
N ALA A 216 -1.15 -11.10 6.83
CA ALA A 216 -1.97 -12.02 6.05
C ALA A 216 -1.68 -11.95 4.54
N ALA A 217 -1.24 -10.78 4.04
CA ALA A 217 -0.80 -10.58 2.66
C ALA A 217 0.67 -10.97 2.41
N GLY A 218 1.39 -11.46 3.43
CA GLY A 218 2.78 -11.90 3.30
C GLY A 218 3.79 -10.75 3.14
N VAL A 219 3.42 -9.51 3.49
CA VAL A 219 4.34 -8.37 3.41
C VAL A 219 5.38 -8.46 4.53
N PRO A 220 6.70 -8.46 4.23
CA PRO A 220 7.74 -8.51 5.25
C PRO A 220 7.75 -7.23 6.11
N ASN A 221 7.95 -7.36 7.42
CA ASN A 221 8.08 -6.22 8.35
C ASN A 221 9.49 -5.58 8.32
N GLY A 222 10.22 -5.70 7.21
CA GLY A 222 11.59 -5.21 7.03
C GLY A 222 12.48 -6.20 6.26
N LEU A 223 13.69 -5.73 5.94
CA LEU A 223 14.76 -6.51 5.30
C LEU A 223 15.98 -6.55 6.23
N THR A 224 16.42 -7.75 6.61
CA THR A 224 17.65 -7.94 7.38
C THR A 224 18.88 -7.57 6.54
N THR A 225 20.01 -7.26 7.18
CA THR A 225 21.27 -6.97 6.47
C THR A 225 21.69 -8.11 5.52
N PRO A 226 21.66 -9.40 5.92
CA PRO A 226 21.95 -10.49 4.99
C PRO A 226 21.01 -10.54 3.78
N GLN A 227 19.70 -10.33 3.98
CA GLN A 227 18.74 -10.28 2.88
C GLN A 227 19.03 -9.13 1.91
N ARG A 228 19.37 -7.94 2.43
CA ARG A 228 19.76 -6.80 1.59
C ARG A 228 21.02 -7.06 0.80
N THR A 229 22.02 -7.74 1.38
CA THR A 229 23.24 -8.13 0.66
C THR A 229 22.94 -9.10 -0.48
N VAL A 230 22.11 -10.12 -0.23
CA VAL A 230 21.70 -11.08 -1.27
C VAL A 230 20.93 -10.38 -2.39
N LEU A 231 19.98 -9.52 -2.04
CA LEU A 231 19.19 -8.76 -3.01
C LEU A 231 20.06 -7.79 -3.83
N ALA A 232 20.99 -7.08 -3.18
CA ALA A 232 21.91 -6.18 -3.86
C ALA A 232 22.80 -6.92 -4.86
N GLY A 233 23.33 -8.10 -4.48
CA GLY A 233 24.12 -8.95 -5.36
C GLY A 233 23.32 -9.62 -6.48
N ALA A 234 22.00 -9.72 -6.34
CA ALA A 234 21.10 -10.28 -7.35
C ALA A 234 20.70 -9.27 -8.43
N VAL A 235 20.89 -7.96 -8.21
CA VAL A 235 20.51 -6.94 -9.21
C VAL A 235 21.40 -7.04 -10.44
N THR A 236 20.78 -7.24 -11.60
CA THR A 236 21.44 -7.36 -12.90
C THR A 236 21.30 -6.09 -13.75
N GLY A 237 20.36 -5.20 -13.42
CA GLY A 237 20.20 -3.93 -14.12
C GLY A 237 19.32 -2.94 -13.36
N THR A 238 19.63 -1.66 -13.51
CA THR A 238 18.79 -0.56 -13.00
C THR A 238 18.67 0.53 -14.05
N THR A 239 17.49 1.13 -14.15
CA THR A 239 17.27 2.39 -14.84
C THR A 239 16.55 3.33 -13.89
N PHE A 240 16.90 4.60 -13.98
CA PHE A 240 16.24 5.67 -13.25
C PHE A 240 16.20 6.90 -14.14
N ASP A 241 15.01 7.26 -14.57
CA ASP A 241 14.76 8.36 -15.48
C ASP A 241 13.74 9.32 -14.87
N VAL A 242 14.03 10.60 -14.98
CA VAL A 242 13.23 11.70 -14.45
C VAL A 242 13.02 12.74 -15.53
N TRP A 243 11.80 13.23 -15.62
CA TRP A 243 11.43 14.37 -16.45
C TRP A 243 10.93 15.47 -15.54
N ALA A 244 11.64 16.59 -15.51
CA ALA A 244 11.27 17.78 -14.76
C ALA A 244 10.87 18.90 -15.72
N GLY A 245 9.85 19.69 -15.39
CA GLY A 245 9.44 20.83 -16.21
C GLY A 245 10.59 21.82 -16.40
N LYS A 246 10.84 22.28 -17.64
CA LYS A 246 11.94 23.24 -17.91
C LYS A 246 11.72 24.59 -17.21
N ASP A 247 10.47 25.00 -17.09
CA ASP A 247 10.11 26.33 -16.59
C ASP A 247 10.02 26.38 -15.06
N ASP A 248 9.61 25.28 -14.42
CA ASP A 248 9.32 25.24 -12.99
C ASP A 248 10.08 24.16 -12.22
N GLY A 249 10.87 23.32 -12.90
CA GLY A 249 11.67 22.25 -12.30
C GLY A 249 10.85 21.18 -11.56
N THR A 250 9.53 21.15 -11.71
CA THR A 250 8.66 20.19 -11.01
C THR A 250 8.70 18.82 -11.68
N LEU A 251 8.60 17.75 -10.90
CA LEU A 251 8.56 16.38 -11.42
C LEU A 251 7.29 16.16 -12.25
N ARG A 252 7.46 15.80 -13.53
CA ARG A 252 6.38 15.43 -14.45
C ARG A 252 6.27 13.92 -14.64
N LYS A 253 7.42 13.24 -14.68
CA LYS A 253 7.49 11.79 -14.85
C LYS A 253 8.69 11.20 -14.13
N LEU A 254 8.51 10.00 -13.60
CA LEU A 254 9.51 9.15 -12.99
C LEU A 254 9.35 7.73 -13.56
N ASP A 255 10.45 7.14 -14.03
CA ASP A 255 10.51 5.73 -14.42
C ASP A 255 11.71 5.08 -13.74
N VAL A 256 11.43 4.08 -12.91
CA VAL A 256 12.46 3.29 -12.22
C VAL A 256 12.26 1.84 -12.58
N THR A 257 13.28 1.21 -13.14
CA THR A 257 13.26 -0.24 -13.38
C THR A 257 14.42 -0.90 -12.66
N VAL A 258 14.16 -2.00 -11.96
CA VAL A 258 15.16 -2.86 -11.31
C VAL A 258 14.95 -4.29 -11.80
N ALA A 259 15.96 -4.85 -12.44
CA ALA A 259 16.00 -6.25 -12.84
C ALA A 259 16.94 -7.02 -11.92
N PHE A 260 16.54 -8.23 -11.52
CA PHE A 260 17.35 -9.07 -10.63
C PHE A 260 17.19 -10.56 -10.94
N GLU A 261 18.22 -11.33 -10.64
CA GLU A 261 18.26 -12.79 -10.73
C GLU A 261 18.79 -13.37 -9.42
N LEU A 262 17.98 -14.20 -8.75
CA LEU A 262 18.32 -14.77 -7.46
C LEU A 262 19.22 -16.00 -7.64
N PRO A 263 20.30 -16.10 -6.83
CA PRO A 263 21.14 -17.30 -6.83
C PRO A 263 20.32 -18.51 -6.36
N GLU A 264 20.59 -19.71 -6.89
CA GLU A 264 19.81 -20.93 -6.63
C GLU A 264 19.59 -21.18 -5.12
N ILE A 265 20.62 -20.94 -4.30
CA ILE A 265 20.56 -21.11 -2.84
C ILE A 265 19.51 -20.21 -2.16
N ALA A 266 19.16 -19.07 -2.76
CA ALA A 266 18.17 -18.13 -2.25
C ALA A 266 16.76 -18.36 -2.83
N GLN A 267 16.62 -19.09 -3.94
CA GLN A 267 15.33 -19.26 -4.63
C GLN A 267 14.32 -20.00 -3.76
N ALA A 268 14.74 -21.03 -3.02
CA ALA A 268 13.86 -21.78 -2.12
C ALA A 268 13.30 -20.89 -1.01
N ALA A 269 14.14 -20.04 -0.41
CA ALA A 269 13.72 -19.08 0.62
C ALA A 269 12.81 -17.98 0.06
N ALA A 270 12.90 -17.69 -1.23
CA ALA A 270 12.08 -16.72 -1.95
C ALA A 270 10.84 -17.36 -2.62
N GLY A 271 10.37 -18.52 -2.14
CA GLY A 271 9.16 -19.17 -2.64
C GLY A 271 9.27 -19.67 -4.08
N GLY A 272 10.49 -19.95 -4.56
CA GLY A 272 10.78 -20.39 -5.92
C GLY A 272 11.03 -19.26 -6.91
N LEU A 273 11.03 -18.00 -6.48
CA LEU A 273 11.39 -16.85 -7.32
C LEU A 273 12.80 -17.03 -7.87
N LYS A 274 12.94 -17.00 -9.19
CA LYS A 274 14.23 -17.14 -9.89
C LYS A 274 14.77 -15.79 -10.33
N LYS A 275 13.90 -14.97 -10.92
CA LYS A 275 14.24 -13.63 -11.40
C LYS A 275 13.01 -12.76 -11.47
N GLY A 276 13.23 -11.45 -11.51
CA GLY A 276 12.16 -10.50 -11.68
C GLY A 276 12.61 -9.17 -12.25
N ARG A 277 11.64 -8.39 -12.67
CA ARG A 277 11.77 -6.99 -13.06
C ARG A 277 10.68 -6.21 -12.36
N LEU A 278 11.09 -5.31 -11.48
CA LEU A 278 10.21 -4.34 -10.84
C LEU A 278 10.31 -3.02 -11.60
N ARG A 279 9.18 -2.46 -12.01
CA ARG A 279 9.08 -1.13 -12.61
C ARG A 279 8.11 -0.27 -11.82
N LEU A 280 8.56 0.91 -11.41
CA LEU A 280 7.73 1.99 -10.91
C LEU A 280 7.65 3.06 -12.00
N ALA A 281 6.45 3.35 -12.47
CA ALA A 281 6.17 4.45 -13.37
C ALA A 281 5.24 5.44 -12.68
N LEU A 282 5.53 6.73 -12.80
CA LEU A 282 4.67 7.81 -12.34
C LEU A 282 4.71 8.89 -13.40
N THR A 283 3.54 9.36 -13.82
CA THR A 283 3.35 10.56 -14.64
C THR A 283 2.32 11.44 -13.95
N VAL A 284 2.55 12.75 -13.97
CA VAL A 284 1.58 13.74 -13.50
C VAL A 284 1.40 14.78 -14.60
N ALA A 285 0.22 14.77 -15.22
CA ALA A 285 -0.22 15.78 -16.18
C ALA A 285 -1.01 16.90 -15.48
N ASP A 286 -1.27 18.00 -16.19
CA ASP A 286 -2.10 19.14 -15.76
C ASP A 286 -1.78 19.65 -14.35
N LEU A 287 -0.48 19.63 -14.03
CA LEU A 287 0.02 19.81 -12.69
C LEU A 287 -0.19 21.24 -12.19
N ASN A 288 -0.68 21.37 -10.96
CA ASN A 288 -1.02 22.64 -10.33
C ASN A 288 -2.10 23.46 -11.07
N GLU A 289 -2.82 22.83 -11.99
CA GLU A 289 -4.00 23.40 -12.64
C GLU A 289 -5.29 22.98 -11.90
N LYS A 290 -6.39 23.69 -12.16
CA LYS A 290 -7.68 23.36 -11.56
C LYS A 290 -8.23 22.07 -12.16
N GLN A 291 -8.54 21.10 -11.32
CA GLN A 291 -9.09 19.81 -11.72
C GLN A 291 -10.62 19.82 -11.63
N THR A 292 -11.27 19.10 -12.53
CA THR A 292 -12.73 18.91 -12.49
C THR A 292 -13.03 17.55 -11.87
N ILE A 293 -13.46 17.57 -10.61
CA ILE A 293 -13.81 16.37 -9.85
C ILE A 293 -15.24 16.55 -9.34
N THR A 294 -16.15 15.69 -9.79
CA THR A 294 -17.58 15.77 -9.49
C THR A 294 -18.10 14.48 -8.89
N ALA A 295 -19.14 14.57 -8.07
CA ALA A 295 -19.84 13.39 -7.57
C ALA A 295 -20.42 12.57 -8.74
N PRO A 296 -20.40 11.24 -8.68
CA PRO A 296 -21.12 10.41 -9.63
C PRO A 296 -22.61 10.76 -9.67
N THR A 297 -23.20 10.76 -10.87
CA THR A 297 -24.62 11.10 -11.06
C THR A 297 -25.56 10.00 -10.58
N THR A 298 -25.07 8.76 -10.55
CA THR A 298 -25.82 7.57 -10.16
C THR A 298 -25.01 6.80 -9.13
N THR A 299 -25.61 6.49 -7.98
CA THR A 299 -24.92 5.75 -6.92
C THR A 299 -25.82 4.66 -6.35
N ARG A 300 -25.22 3.52 -6.04
CA ARG A 300 -25.86 2.41 -5.34
C ARG A 300 -25.65 2.49 -3.82
N PRO A 301 -26.50 1.83 -3.01
CA PRO A 301 -26.33 1.75 -1.57
C PRO A 301 -25.03 1.02 -1.18
N PHE A 302 -24.28 1.59 -0.24
CA PHE A 302 -23.04 0.99 0.29
C PHE A 302 -23.20 -0.45 0.81
N ALA A 303 -24.40 -0.82 1.29
CA ALA A 303 -24.67 -2.18 1.77
C ALA A 303 -24.50 -3.24 0.67
N GLU A 304 -24.82 -2.91 -0.58
CA GLU A 304 -24.63 -3.82 -1.72
C GLU A 304 -23.15 -4.11 -1.96
N LEU A 305 -22.29 -3.09 -1.88
CA LEU A 305 -20.84 -3.25 -1.98
C LEU A 305 -20.30 -4.15 -0.86
N GLN A 306 -20.80 -4.02 0.36
CA GLN A 306 -20.38 -4.87 1.48
C GLN A 306 -20.65 -6.35 1.21
N THR A 307 -21.79 -6.67 0.60
CA THR A 307 -22.13 -8.04 0.21
C THR A 307 -21.19 -8.55 -0.88
N GLN A 308 -20.92 -7.74 -1.92
CA GLN A 308 -20.01 -8.11 -3.00
C GLN A 308 -18.58 -8.37 -2.49
N LEU A 309 -18.06 -7.49 -1.63
CA LEU A 309 -16.73 -7.67 -1.04
C LEU A 309 -16.65 -8.90 -0.13
N ALA A 310 -17.71 -9.18 0.63
CA ALA A 310 -17.76 -10.40 1.46
C ALA A 310 -17.69 -11.66 0.58
N GLN A 311 -18.44 -11.68 -0.54
CA GLN A 311 -18.41 -12.78 -1.50
C GLN A 311 -17.02 -12.94 -2.13
N LEU A 312 -16.37 -11.83 -2.54
CA LEU A 312 -15.02 -11.86 -3.10
C LEU A 312 -14.02 -12.45 -2.11
N ILE A 313 -14.04 -12.02 -0.84
CA ILE A 313 -13.14 -12.55 0.19
C ILE A 313 -13.39 -14.05 0.40
N THR A 314 -14.65 -14.49 0.44
CA THR A 314 -14.96 -15.92 0.56
C THR A 314 -14.59 -16.74 -0.68
N GLY A 315 -14.61 -16.14 -1.87
CA GLY A 315 -14.24 -16.82 -3.13
C GLY A 315 -12.73 -16.89 -3.36
N VAL A 316 -11.98 -15.85 -2.97
CA VAL A 316 -10.52 -15.75 -3.19
C VAL A 316 -9.73 -16.42 -2.06
N PHE A 317 -10.18 -16.32 -0.82
CA PHE A 317 -9.49 -16.85 0.36
C PHE A 317 -10.20 -18.02 1.04
N GLY A 318 -11.43 -18.36 0.63
CA GLY A 318 -12.21 -19.48 1.20
C GLY A 318 -12.01 -20.83 0.51
N GLY A 319 -11.12 -20.93 -0.47
CA GLY A 319 -10.74 -22.19 -1.10
C GLY A 319 -9.74 -22.97 -0.25
N GLY A 320 -10.14 -23.53 0.89
CA GLY A 320 -9.22 -24.39 1.66
C GLY A 320 -9.52 -24.64 3.14
N ALA A 321 -10.77 -24.64 3.59
CA ALA A 321 -11.16 -25.36 4.80
C ALA A 321 -12.66 -25.65 4.73
N ALA A 322 -13.01 -26.90 4.44
CA ALA A 322 -14.36 -27.37 4.70
C ALA A 322 -14.66 -27.16 6.19
N VAL A 323 -15.55 -26.24 6.50
CA VAL A 323 -16.23 -26.22 7.80
C VAL A 323 -17.32 -27.29 7.71
N PRO A 324 -17.24 -28.42 8.42
CA PRO A 324 -18.34 -29.36 8.44
C PRO A 324 -19.45 -28.76 9.30
N GLY A 325 -20.62 -28.56 8.71
CA GLY A 325 -21.89 -28.62 9.43
C GLY A 325 -22.49 -27.30 9.91
N ALA A 326 -23.35 -26.72 9.08
CA ALA A 326 -24.58 -26.07 9.54
C ALA A 326 -25.63 -26.13 8.42
N GLY A 327 -25.99 -27.36 8.03
CA GLY A 327 -27.11 -27.63 7.15
C GLY A 327 -28.31 -28.12 7.95
N GLY A 328 -29.43 -27.41 7.82
CA GLY A 328 -30.76 -28.02 7.78
C GLY A 328 -31.39 -28.47 9.10
N THR A 329 -32.23 -27.60 9.67
CA THR A 329 -33.40 -28.00 10.45
C THR A 329 -34.30 -28.91 9.60
N GLY A 330 -34.45 -30.17 10.01
CA GLY A 330 -35.41 -31.12 9.44
C GLY A 330 -35.73 -32.22 10.44
N SER A 331 -36.97 -32.21 10.96
CA SER A 331 -37.54 -33.22 11.84
C SER A 331 -37.43 -34.64 11.29
N GLY A 332 -37.12 -35.61 12.16
CA GLY A 332 -37.20 -37.03 11.86
C GLY A 332 -36.80 -37.90 13.04
N SER A 333 -37.81 -38.43 13.73
CA SER A 333 -37.76 -39.44 14.79
C SER A 333 -37.01 -40.73 14.39
N GLY A 334 -36.27 -41.34 15.33
CA GLY A 334 -35.80 -42.72 15.21
C GLY A 334 -34.79 -43.12 16.28
N ALA A 335 -35.19 -44.03 17.16
CA ALA A 335 -34.40 -44.59 18.26
C ALA A 335 -33.26 -45.50 17.78
N GLY A 336 -32.18 -45.60 18.57
CA GLY A 336 -31.11 -46.57 18.35
C GLY A 336 -29.97 -46.47 19.37
N THR A 337 -30.01 -47.36 20.35
CA THR A 337 -29.00 -47.65 21.38
C THR A 337 -27.63 -48.07 20.83
N GLY A 338 -26.54 -47.70 21.50
CA GLY A 338 -25.21 -48.27 21.29
C GLY A 338 -24.15 -47.73 22.26
N SER A 339 -23.62 -48.61 23.11
CA SER A 339 -22.70 -48.38 24.22
C SER A 339 -21.22 -48.44 23.78
N GLY A 340 -20.29 -47.79 24.51
CA GLY A 340 -18.85 -47.98 24.33
C GLY A 340 -17.95 -47.08 25.21
N SER A 341 -17.36 -47.68 26.25
CA SER A 341 -16.46 -47.12 27.27
C SER A 341 -14.96 -47.12 26.88
N GLY A 342 -14.16 -46.29 27.56
CA GLY A 342 -12.70 -46.45 27.78
C GLY A 342 -11.97 -45.10 27.82
N SER A 343 -11.68 -44.46 28.97
CA SER A 343 -10.68 -44.72 30.03
C SER A 343 -9.21 -44.47 29.62
N GLY A 344 -8.49 -43.59 30.35
CA GLY A 344 -7.03 -43.39 30.24
C GLY A 344 -6.49 -42.14 30.92
N THR A 345 -5.68 -42.31 31.96
CA THR A 345 -5.23 -41.40 33.03
C THR A 345 -3.91 -40.62 32.81
N THR A 346 -3.81 -39.47 33.52
CA THR A 346 -2.67 -38.85 34.27
C THR A 346 -1.36 -38.35 33.63
N GLY A 347 -1.04 -37.06 33.88
CA GLY A 347 0.19 -36.63 34.61
C GLY A 347 1.23 -35.75 33.89
N GLY A 348 1.56 -34.58 34.47
CA GLY A 348 2.91 -33.96 34.36
C GLY A 348 3.00 -32.47 34.00
N SER A 349 3.34 -31.61 34.97
CA SER A 349 3.68 -30.18 34.80
C SER A 349 5.04 -29.95 34.10
N ALA A 350 5.08 -28.96 33.20
CA ALA A 350 6.27 -28.15 32.90
C ALA A 350 5.83 -26.78 32.33
N GLY A 351 6.47 -25.69 32.78
CA GLY A 351 6.10 -24.32 32.44
C GLY A 351 5.99 -24.09 30.94
N THR A 352 4.84 -23.58 30.50
CA THR A 352 4.54 -23.29 29.10
C THR A 352 4.01 -21.87 29.02
N ALA A 353 4.51 -21.10 28.04
CA ALA A 353 3.95 -19.83 27.62
C ALA A 353 2.41 -19.92 27.51
N PRO A 354 1.65 -18.86 27.81
CA PRO A 354 0.21 -18.92 27.69
C PRO A 354 -0.15 -19.26 26.24
N PRO A 355 -0.99 -20.29 26.01
CA PRO A 355 -1.42 -20.63 24.67
C PRO A 355 -2.24 -19.48 24.09
N GLN A 356 -2.30 -19.43 22.76
CA GLN A 356 -3.11 -18.52 21.94
C GLN A 356 -4.56 -18.28 22.46
N ASN A 357 -5.07 -19.22 23.27
CA ASN A 357 -6.30 -19.12 24.06
C ASN A 357 -6.41 -17.88 24.97
N ASP A 358 -5.31 -17.34 25.52
CA ASP A 358 -5.38 -16.20 26.44
C ASP A 358 -5.68 -14.89 25.70
N TYR A 359 -5.14 -14.75 24.48
CA TYR A 359 -5.52 -13.67 23.58
C TYR A 359 -6.99 -13.80 23.17
N ASP A 360 -7.42 -15.00 22.78
CA ASP A 360 -8.81 -15.26 22.37
C ASP A 360 -9.81 -15.02 23.51
N ALA A 361 -9.46 -15.39 24.75
CA ALA A 361 -10.25 -15.11 25.95
C ALA A 361 -10.29 -13.61 26.28
N CYS A 362 -9.16 -12.90 26.12
CA CYS A 362 -9.12 -11.44 26.28
C CYS A 362 -10.00 -10.73 25.26
N MET A 363 -9.93 -11.15 23.99
CA MET A 363 -10.76 -10.60 22.92
C MET A 363 -12.26 -10.88 23.15
N ALA A 364 -12.62 -12.06 23.64
CA ALA A 364 -13.99 -12.40 24.01
C ALA A 364 -14.50 -11.54 25.18
N ALA A 365 -13.65 -11.27 26.18
CA ALA A 365 -14.00 -10.43 27.33
C ALA A 365 -14.06 -8.93 27.00
N ALA A 366 -13.18 -8.44 26.11
CA ALA A 366 -13.14 -7.05 25.67
C ALA A 366 -14.37 -6.67 24.84
N GLY A 367 -14.94 -7.62 24.10
CA GLY A 367 -16.15 -7.42 23.32
C GLY A 367 -15.98 -6.30 22.28
N ALA A 368 -16.87 -5.32 22.29
CA ALA A 368 -16.87 -4.21 21.31
C ALA A 368 -16.15 -2.94 21.80
N ASP A 369 -15.50 -2.99 22.96
CA ASP A 369 -14.81 -1.85 23.57
C ASP A 369 -13.37 -1.77 23.03
N ILE A 370 -13.12 -0.75 22.20
CA ILE A 370 -11.83 -0.58 21.51
C ILE A 370 -10.68 -0.32 22.48
N ALA A 371 -10.94 0.30 23.64
CA ALA A 371 -9.89 0.53 24.63
C ALA A 371 -9.39 -0.80 25.21
N LYS A 372 -10.32 -1.72 25.52
CA LYS A 372 -10.03 -3.05 26.07
C LYS A 372 -9.42 -4.01 25.05
N VAL A 373 -9.81 -3.88 23.77
CA VAL A 373 -9.21 -4.66 22.68
C VAL A 373 -7.72 -4.31 22.51
N ASN A 374 -7.35 -3.04 22.68
CA ASN A 374 -5.95 -2.62 22.59
C ASN A 374 -5.10 -3.16 23.76
N GLU A 375 -5.71 -3.42 24.92
CA GLU A 375 -5.04 -4.04 26.07
C GLU A 375 -4.73 -5.53 25.86
N CYS A 376 -5.39 -6.20 24.90
CA CYS A 376 -5.10 -7.59 24.55
C CYS A 376 -3.87 -7.75 23.63
N ALA A 377 -3.40 -6.66 22.99
CA ALA A 377 -2.32 -6.71 22.00
C ALA A 377 -0.98 -7.29 22.49
N PRO A 378 -0.53 -7.08 23.76
CA PRO A 378 0.70 -7.69 24.27
C PRO A 378 0.64 -9.22 24.39
N LEU A 379 -0.56 -9.81 24.44
CA LEU A 379 -0.74 -11.26 24.58
C LEU A 379 -0.45 -12.03 23.27
N LEU A 380 -0.30 -11.33 22.14
CA LEU A 380 0.07 -11.92 20.84
C LEU A 380 1.59 -12.17 20.69
N ASN A 381 2.41 -11.64 21.59
CA ASN A 381 3.86 -11.83 21.58
C ASN A 381 4.41 -11.68 23.01
N PRO A 382 4.56 -12.77 23.79
CA PRO A 382 5.14 -12.70 25.13
C PRO A 382 6.62 -12.31 25.12
#